data_AF-A0A7M2SML8-F1
#
_entry.id   AF-A0A7M2SML8-F1
#
_cell.length_a   1.000
_cell.length_b   1.000
_cell.length_c   1.000
_cell.angle_alpha   90.00
_cell.angle_beta   90.00
_cell.angle_gamma   90.00
#
_symmetry.space_group_name_H-M   'P 1'
#
loop_
_entity.id
_entity.type
_entity.pdbx_description
1 polymer ?
#
loop_
_entity_poly.entity_id
_entity_poly.type
_entity_poly.pdbx_seq_one_letter_code
_entity_poly.pdbx_strand_id
1 'polypeptide(L)' 'MTLRVYTVDRHGAITEERGCLDIVHGSEPLPLTSPNLPCRCPRHRAGQPVVTR' A
#
# COMPACT_ATOMS: atom_id res chain seq x y z
N MET A 1 16.53 -3.39 -2.59
CA MET A 1 15.81 -2.62 -3.63
C MET A 1 15.60 -1.19 -3.16
N THR A 2 15.21 -0.26 -4.02
CA THR A 2 15.02 1.15 -3.66
C THR A 2 13.61 1.62 -4.02
N LEU A 3 12.97 2.37 -3.13
CA LEU A 3 11.73 3.08 -3.41
C LEU A 3 11.99 4.58 -3.43
N ARG A 4 11.46 5.26 -4.44
CA ARG A 4 11.44 6.72 -4.50
C ARG A 4 10.03 7.23 -4.24
N VAL A 5 9.91 8.24 -3.40
CA VAL A 5 8.63 8.78 -2.94
C VAL A 5 8.45 10.17 -3.54
N TYR A 6 7.30 10.38 -4.18
CA TYR A 6 6.96 11.63 -4.86
C TYR A 6 5.58 12.12 -4.43
N THR A 7 5.38 13.44 -4.43
CA THR A 7 4.05 14.03 -4.49
C THR A 7 3.62 14.10 -5.95
N VAL A 8 2.39 13.70 -6.26
CA VAL A 8 1.82 13.79 -7.60
C VAL A 8 0.52 14.60 -7.60
N ASP A 9 0.22 15.24 -8.72
CA ASP A 9 -1.05 15.90 -8.94
C ASP A 9 -2.15 14.92 -9.43
N ARG A 10 -3.35 15.45 -9.71
CA ARG A 10 -4.51 14.66 -10.18
C ARG A 10 -4.30 14.01 -11.56
N HIS A 11 -3.31 14.45 -12.31
CA HIS A 11 -2.97 13.92 -13.64
C HIS A 11 -1.78 12.97 -13.57
N GLY A 12 -1.23 12.73 -12.37
CA GLY A 12 -0.08 11.88 -12.15
C GLY A 12 1.27 12.55 -12.41
N ALA A 13 1.30 13.88 -12.59
CA ALA A 13 2.55 14.61 -12.74
C ALA A 13 3.25 14.77 -11.37
N ILE A 14 4.55 14.50 -11.32
CA ILE A 14 5.35 14.70 -10.10
C ILE A 14 5.50 16.18 -9.83
N THR A 15 5.08 16.63 -8.65
CA THR A 15 5.22 18.02 -8.21
C THR A 15 6.35 18.21 -7.22
N GLU A 16 6.79 17.15 -6.54
CA GLU A 16 7.85 17.21 -5.53
C GLU A 16 8.47 15.83 -5.28
N GLU A 17 9.79 15.77 -5.08
CA GLU A 17 10.48 14.60 -4.55
C GLU A 17 10.49 14.63 -3.02
N ARG A 18 9.95 13.59 -2.39
CA ARG A 18 9.88 13.44 -0.93
C ARG A 18 11.03 12.64 -0.36
N GLY A 19 11.71 11.85 -1.18
CA GLY A 19 12.95 11.16 -0.80
C GLY A 19 13.09 9.77 -1.40
N CYS A 20 14.16 9.10 -0.94
CA CYS A 20 14.55 7.77 -1.37
C CYS A 20 14.68 6.85 -0.15
N LEU A 21 14.12 5.65 -0.25
CA LEU A 21 14.17 4.61 0.77
C LEU A 21 14.97 3.43 0.24
N ASP A 22 16.09 3.14 0.88
CA ASP A 22 16.87 1.93 0.64
C ASP A 22 16.22 0.77 1.42
N ILE A 23 15.63 -0.17 0.68
CA ILE A 23 15.08 -1.39 1.26
C ILE A 23 16.18 -2.45 1.28
N VAL A 24 16.64 -2.73 2.50
CA VAL A 24 17.44 -3.90 2.80
C VAL A 24 16.51 -5.11 2.80
N HIS A 25 16.81 -6.12 1.99
CA HIS A 25 16.10 -7.39 2.03
C HIS A 25 16.60 -8.19 3.23
N GLY A 26 15.72 -8.47 4.19
CA GLY A 26 15.95 -9.56 5.15
C GLY A 26 15.77 -10.90 4.45
N SER A 27 16.64 -11.87 4.72
CA SER A 27 16.46 -13.26 4.31
C SER A 27 15.46 -14.03 5.19
N GLU A 28 15.00 -13.39 6.27
CA GLU A 28 14.01 -13.97 7.17
C GLU A 28 12.61 -13.91 6.54
N PRO A 29 11.82 -15.00 6.65
CA PRO A 29 10.41 -14.95 6.31
C PRO A 29 9.74 -13.80 7.05
N LEU A 30 8.93 -13.01 6.34
CA LEU A 30 8.07 -12.04 7.01
C LEU A 30 7.30 -12.78 8.12
N PRO A 31 7.26 -12.24 9.36
CA PRO A 31 6.50 -12.88 10.41
C PRO A 31 5.08 -13.08 9.89
N LEU A 32 4.57 -14.32 10.02
CA LEU A 32 3.19 -14.72 9.70
C LEU A 32 2.23 -14.01 10.66
N THR A 33 2.22 -12.68 10.59
CA THR A 33 1.16 -11.87 11.12
C THR A 33 0.09 -11.93 10.05
N SER A 34 -0.91 -12.76 10.32
CA SER A 34 -2.22 -12.59 9.73
C SER A 34 -2.98 -11.60 10.62
N PRO A 35 -2.90 -10.28 10.39
CA PRO A 35 -4.08 -9.50 10.57
C PRO A 35 -4.90 -9.76 9.31
N ASN A 36 -5.61 -10.90 9.26
CA ASN A 36 -6.91 -10.94 8.60
C ASN A 36 -7.86 -10.01 9.38
N LEU A 37 -7.48 -8.74 9.54
CA LEU A 37 -8.39 -7.69 9.90
C LEU A 37 -9.28 -7.55 8.67
N PRO A 38 -10.61 -7.65 8.83
CA PRO A 38 -11.50 -7.39 7.70
C PRO A 38 -11.15 -6.03 7.12
N CYS A 39 -11.07 -5.92 5.79
CA CYS A 39 -10.81 -4.66 5.12
C CYS A 39 -11.68 -3.58 5.76
N ARG A 40 -11.07 -2.52 6.31
CA ARG A 40 -11.82 -1.42 6.93
C ARG A 40 -12.38 -0.44 5.90
N CYS A 41 -12.27 -0.76 4.62
CA CYS A 41 -12.83 0.03 3.55
C CYS A 41 -14.37 0.13 3.69
N PRO A 42 -14.98 1.27 3.35
CA PRO A 42 -16.42 1.52 3.55
C PRO A 42 -17.32 0.41 3.01
N ARG A 43 -16.96 -0.17 1.85
CA ARG A 43 -17.70 -1.28 1.22
C ARG A 43 -17.77 -2.53 2.10
N HIS A 44 -16.66 -2.93 2.70
CA HIS A 44 -16.61 -4.11 3.58
C HIS A 44 -17.23 -3.83 4.96
N ARG A 45 -17.16 -2.57 5.46
CA ARG A 45 -17.88 -2.16 6.68
C ARG A 45 -19.39 -2.24 6.54
N ALA A 46 -19.92 -2.00 5.34
CA ALA A 46 -21.34 -2.04 5.04
C ALA A 46 -21.89 -3.47 4.82
N GLY A 47 -21.07 -4.52 5.02
CA GLY A 47 -21.47 -5.90 4.75
C GLY A 47 -21.76 -6.17 3.27
N GLN A 48 -21.30 -5.29 2.37
CA GLN A 48 -21.53 -5.46 0.95
C GLN A 48 -20.50 -6.44 0.40
N PRO A 49 -20.93 -7.55 -0.23
CA PRO A 49 -19.99 -8.44 -0.90
C PRO A 49 -19.27 -7.67 -2.00
N VAL A 50 -17.98 -7.94 -2.18
CA VAL A 50 -17.26 -7.48 -3.37
C VAL A 50 -17.90 -8.20 -4.56
N VAL A 51 -18.66 -7.46 -5.37
CA VAL A 51 -19.12 -7.94 -6.68
C VAL A 51 -17.92 -7.86 -7.61
N THR A 52 -17.21 -8.97 -7.77
CA THR A 52 -16.21 -9.12 -8.83
C THR A 52 -16.94 -9.26 -10.16
N ARG A 53 -16.67 -8.35 -11.09
CA ARG A 53 -17.03 -8.46 -12.50
C ARG A 53 -15.90 -9.10 -13.28
#